data_AF-A0A9X1NKW2-F1
#
_entry.id   AF-A0A9X1NKW2-F1
#
_cell.length_a   1.000
_cell.length_b   1.000
_cell.length_c   1.000
_cell.angle_alpha   90.00
_cell.angle_beta   90.00
_cell.angle_gamma   90.00
#
_symmetry.space_group_name_H-M   'P 1'
#
loop_
_entity.id
_entity.type
_entity.pdbx_description
1 polymer ?
#
loop_
_entity_poly.entity_id
_entity_poly.type
_entity_poly.pdbx_seq_one_letter_code
_entity_poly.pdbx_strand_id
1 'polypeptide(L)'
;MAGKVRVDPDELRKCDKKADLVVEQLAPLNPGDHLAAAAKGIPGQDSVTLLKNVGSLWESQLRSLCERVSRYGESLHTAAREYESSDEAGASGYRTIAPSGLR
;
A
#
# COMPACT_ATOMS: atom_id res chain seq x y z
N MET A 1 -26.01 8.49 16.67
CA MET A 1 -24.79 8.83 17.43
C MET A 1 -23.61 8.60 16.49
N ALA A 2 -23.21 9.62 15.72
CA ALA A 2 -22.02 9.53 14.89
C ALA A 2 -20.81 9.63 15.83
N GLY A 3 -20.14 8.50 16.09
CA GLY A 3 -18.89 8.51 16.84
C GLY A 3 -17.91 9.43 16.12
N LYS A 4 -17.31 10.38 16.85
CA LYS A 4 -16.21 11.20 16.33
C LYS A 4 -15.11 10.24 15.88
N VAL A 5 -15.03 9.99 14.57
CA VAL A 5 -13.91 9.27 13.97
C VAL A 5 -12.70 10.18 14.15
N ARG A 6 -11.87 9.86 15.14
CA ARG A 6 -10.58 10.51 15.33
C ARG A 6 -9.58 9.74 14.49
N VAL A 7 -9.03 10.39 13.48
CA VAL A 7 -7.96 9.80 12.67
C VAL A 7 -6.67 9.90 13.47
N ASP A 8 -5.96 8.78 13.57
CA ASP A 8 -4.66 8.69 14.24
C ASP A 8 -3.55 8.60 13.16
N PRO A 9 -2.74 9.66 12.96
CA PRO A 9 -1.66 9.67 11.97
C PRO A 9 -0.63 8.53 12.16
N ASP A 10 -0.42 8.05 13.38
CA ASP A 10 0.52 6.96 13.64
C ASP A 10 -0.04 5.62 13.17
N GLU A 11 -1.34 5.40 13.29
CA GLU A 11 -1.99 4.21 12.70
C GLU A 11 -1.97 4.25 11.17
N LEU A 12 -2.14 5.43 10.55
CA LEU A 12 -2.00 5.57 9.09
C LEU A 12 -0.58 5.21 8.62
N ARG A 13 0.46 5.68 9.34
CA ARG A 13 1.86 5.32 9.06
C ARG A 13 2.16 3.84 9.29
N LYS A 14 1.55 3.21 10.29
CA LYS A 14 1.68 1.76 10.49
C LYS A 14 1.04 0.98 9.34
N CYS A 15 -0.08 1.44 8.81
CA CYS A 15 -0.73 0.83 7.65
C CYS A 15 0.10 1.00 6.37
N ASP A 16 0.72 2.16 6.18
CA ASP A 16 1.68 2.39 5.09
C ASP A 16 2.87 1.41 5.15
N LYS A 17 3.53 1.28 6.30
CA LYS A 17 4.61 0.29 6.49
C LYS A 17 4.17 -1.16 6.23
N LYS A 18 2.90 -1.50 6.54
CA LYS A 18 2.36 -2.82 6.22
C LYS A 18 2.15 -3.01 4.72
N ALA A 19 1.79 -1.95 4.00
CA ALA A 19 1.70 -1.97 2.54
C ALA A 19 3.08 -2.24 1.92
N ASP A 20 4.13 -1.59 2.42
CA ASP A 20 5.52 -1.86 2.01
C ASP A 20 5.92 -3.31 2.25
N LEU A 21 5.64 -3.86 3.45
CA LEU A 21 5.92 -5.27 3.77
C LEU A 21 5.21 -6.25 2.83
N VAL A 22 3.97 -5.94 2.44
CA VAL A 22 3.23 -6.76 1.47
C VAL A 22 3.93 -6.74 0.11
N VAL A 23 4.38 -5.57 -0.34
CA VAL A 23 5.14 -5.45 -1.60
C VAL A 23 6.48 -6.20 -1.51
N GLU A 24 7.22 -6.08 -0.40
CA GLU A 24 8.47 -6.80 -0.18
C GLU A 24 8.28 -8.33 -0.17
N GLN A 25 7.16 -8.83 0.33
CA GLN A 25 6.84 -10.26 0.34
C GLN A 25 6.37 -10.78 -1.03
N LEU A 26 5.65 -9.95 -1.80
CA LEU A 26 5.06 -10.36 -3.07
C LEU A 26 6.00 -10.15 -4.26
N ALA A 27 6.84 -9.12 -4.25
CA ALA A 27 7.77 -8.82 -5.36
C ALA A 27 8.75 -9.96 -5.69
N PRO A 28 9.26 -10.75 -4.72
CA PRO A 28 10.12 -11.90 -5.01
C PRO A 28 9.36 -13.12 -5.56
N LEU A 29 8.03 -13.14 -5.46
CA LEU A 29 7.25 -14.26 -5.98
C LEU A 29 7.28 -14.20 -7.51
N ASN A 30 8.08 -15.07 -8.12
CA ASN A 30 8.12 -15.26 -9.57
C ASN A 30 7.55 -16.63 -9.98
N PRO A 31 6.22 -16.80 -9.97
CA PRO A 31 5.60 -18.06 -10.39
C PRO A 31 5.80 -18.37 -11.88
N GLY A 32 6.16 -17.38 -12.71
CA GLY A 32 6.55 -17.61 -14.10
C GLY A 32 7.74 -18.55 -14.22
N ASP A 33 8.76 -18.40 -13.37
CA ASP A 33 9.94 -19.28 -13.35
C ASP A 33 9.58 -20.72 -12.97
N HIS A 34 8.72 -20.89 -11.97
CA HIS A 34 8.25 -22.20 -11.54
C HIS A 34 7.39 -22.90 -12.61
N LEU A 35 6.51 -22.14 -13.27
CA LEU A 35 5.66 -22.66 -14.35
C LEU A 35 6.47 -22.96 -15.62
N ALA A 36 7.46 -22.15 -15.94
CA ALA A 36 8.39 -22.40 -17.05
C ALA A 36 9.27 -23.63 -16.79
N ALA A 37 9.67 -23.88 -15.54
CA ALA A 37 10.37 -25.09 -15.14
C ALA A 37 9.47 -26.33 -15.26
N ALA A 38 8.22 -26.25 -14.78
CA ALA A 38 7.23 -27.32 -14.91
C ALA A 38 6.94 -27.67 -16.38
N ALA A 39 6.89 -26.66 -17.26
CA ALA A 39 6.65 -26.84 -18.69
C ALA A 39 7.72 -27.70 -19.37
N LYS A 40 8.97 -27.74 -18.87
CA LYS A 40 10.04 -28.60 -19.42
C LYS A 40 9.78 -30.09 -19.20
N GLY A 41 8.98 -30.46 -18.19
CA GLY A 41 8.66 -31.84 -17.85
C GLY A 41 7.38 -32.38 -18.52
N ILE A 42 6.63 -31.54 -19.24
CA ILE A 42 5.34 -31.91 -19.81
C ILE A 42 5.45 -32.06 -21.33
N PRO A 43 5.19 -33.26 -21.88
CA PRO A 43 5.10 -33.42 -23.32
C PRO A 43 3.86 -32.71 -23.88
N GLY A 44 4.05 -31.98 -24.99
CA GLY A 44 2.98 -31.27 -25.71
C GLY A 44 3.17 -29.74 -25.73
N GLN A 45 3.18 -29.16 -26.93
CA GLN A 45 3.36 -27.70 -27.13
C GLN A 45 2.22 -26.87 -26.51
N ASP A 46 0.99 -27.39 -26.53
CA ASP A 46 -0.17 -26.68 -25.97
C ASP A 46 -0.04 -26.49 -24.46
N SER A 47 0.40 -27.53 -23.74
CA SER A 47 0.64 -27.47 -22.29
C SER A 47 1.75 -26.48 -21.93
N VAL A 48 2.84 -26.46 -22.71
CA VAL A 48 3.93 -25.50 -22.53
C VAL A 48 3.44 -24.06 -22.74
N THR A 49 2.62 -23.85 -23.77
CA THR A 49 2.06 -22.54 -24.10
C THR A 49 1.08 -22.06 -23.02
N LEU A 50 0.23 -22.94 -22.53
CA LEU A 50 -0.70 -22.65 -21.44
C LEU A 50 0.06 -22.24 -20.16
N LEU A 51 1.10 -22.98 -19.77
CA LEU A 51 1.89 -22.68 -18.58
C LEU A 51 2.63 -21.34 -18.68
N LYS A 52 3.17 -21.00 -19.85
CA LYS A 52 3.77 -19.68 -20.11
C LYS A 52 2.75 -18.56 -20.01
N ASN A 53 1.56 -18.75 -20.58
CA ASN A 53 0.49 -17.76 -20.53
C ASN A 53 0.00 -17.53 -19.10
N VAL A 54 -0.19 -18.61 -18.33
CA VAL A 54 -0.56 -18.52 -16.91
C VAL A 54 0.53 -17.82 -16.10
N GLY A 55 1.81 -18.14 -16.34
CA GLY A 55 2.93 -17.47 -15.68
C GLY A 55 2.94 -15.97 -15.94
N SER A 56 2.85 -15.55 -17.20
CA SER A 56 2.77 -14.14 -17.59
C SER A 56 1.57 -13.41 -17.00
N LEU A 57 0.39 -14.05 -17.02
CA LEU A 57 -0.81 -13.48 -16.42
C LEU A 57 -0.63 -13.27 -14.90
N TRP A 58 -0.03 -14.23 -14.22
CA TRP A 58 0.19 -14.15 -12.78
C TRP A 58 1.21 -13.07 -12.42
N GLU A 59 2.32 -12.97 -13.14
CA GLU A 59 3.31 -11.88 -12.98
C GLU A 59 2.65 -10.51 -13.15
N SER A 60 1.79 -10.36 -14.16
CA SER A 60 1.05 -9.12 -14.40
C SER A 60 0.10 -8.78 -13.24
N GLN A 61 -0.62 -9.77 -12.72
CA GLN A 61 -1.53 -9.57 -11.59
C GLN A 61 -0.80 -9.23 -10.29
N LEU A 62 0.32 -9.90 -9.99
CA LEU A 62 1.14 -9.57 -8.83
C LEU A 62 1.70 -8.14 -8.92
N ARG A 63 2.20 -7.74 -10.08
CA ARG A 63 2.70 -6.38 -10.30
C ARG A 63 1.59 -5.34 -10.10
N SER A 64 0.42 -5.58 -10.69
CA SER A 64 -0.75 -4.71 -10.53
C SER A 64 -1.19 -4.61 -9.07
N LEU A 65 -1.15 -5.72 -8.33
CA LEU A 65 -1.45 -5.73 -6.91
C LEU A 65 -0.43 -4.89 -6.12
N CYS A 66 0.87 -5.10 -6.34
CA CYS A 66 1.92 -4.32 -5.69
C CYS A 66 1.75 -2.82 -5.95
N GLU A 67 1.52 -2.41 -7.20
CA GLU A 67 1.28 -0.99 -7.55
C GLU A 67 0.08 -0.40 -6.81
N ARG A 68 -1.03 -1.16 -6.71
CA ARG A 68 -2.23 -0.71 -6.00
C ARG A 68 -1.98 -0.58 -4.51
N VAL A 69 -1.24 -1.51 -3.92
CA VAL A 69 -0.86 -1.50 -2.50
C VAL A 69 0.06 -0.31 -2.21
N SER A 70 1.07 -0.05 -3.03
CA SER A 70 1.96 1.11 -2.88
C SER A 70 1.19 2.43 -2.97
N ARG A 71 0.31 2.61 -3.97
CA ARG A 71 -0.53 3.81 -4.09
C ARG A 71 -1.44 4.02 -2.89
N TYR A 72 -1.95 2.93 -2.33
CA TYR A 72 -2.76 2.99 -1.12
C TYR A 72 -1.92 3.44 0.10
N GLY A 73 -0.71 2.90 0.27
CA GLY A 73 0.25 3.37 1.28
C GLY A 73 0.56 4.86 1.17
N GLU A 74 0.92 5.32 -0.04
CA GLU A 74 1.17 6.74 -0.33
C GLU A 74 -0.03 7.64 0.01
N SER A 75 -1.26 7.15 -0.23
CA SER A 75 -2.49 7.87 0.10
C SER A 75 -2.68 7.98 1.60
N LEU A 76 -2.37 6.92 2.37
CA LEU A 76 -2.41 6.94 3.83
C LEU A 76 -1.35 7.87 4.42
N HIS A 77 -0.13 7.86 3.86
CA HIS A 77 0.95 8.76 4.27
C HIS A 77 0.61 10.23 3.99
N THR A 78 0.00 10.51 2.83
CA THR A 78 -0.47 11.85 2.48
C THR A 78 -1.56 12.30 3.45
N ALA A 79 -2.55 11.45 3.73
CA ALA A 79 -3.60 11.75 4.70
C ALA A 79 -3.02 12.03 6.10
N ALA A 80 -2.02 11.27 6.56
CA ALA A 80 -1.35 11.52 7.84
C ALA A 80 -0.73 12.91 7.90
N ARG A 81 -0.04 13.35 6.84
CA ARG A 81 0.55 14.69 6.74
C ARG A 81 -0.50 15.80 6.74
N GLU A 82 -1.61 15.60 6.03
CA GLU A 82 -2.71 16.58 5.99
C GLU A 82 -3.36 16.76 7.37
N TYR A 83 -3.55 15.67 8.12
CA TYR A 83 -4.04 15.72 9.50
C TYR A 83 -3.09 16.48 10.43
N GLU A 84 -1.80 16.16 10.39
CA GLU A 84 -0.79 16.85 11.22
C GLU A 84 -0.72 18.35 10.88
N SER A 85 -0.69 18.71 9.60
CA SER A 85 -0.69 20.11 9.16
C SER A 85 -1.95 20.85 9.60
N SER A 86 -3.11 20.20 9.58
CA SER A 86 -4.38 20.78 10.01
C SER A 86 -4.41 21.01 11.52
N ASP A 87 -3.89 20.06 12.30
CA ASP A 87 -3.77 20.18 13.75
C ASP A 87 -2.79 21.31 14.15
N GLU A 88 -1.66 21.45 13.46
CA GLU A 88 -0.69 22.53 13.67
C GLU A 88 -1.27 23.92 13.34
N ALA A 89 -2.02 24.03 12.24
CA ALA A 89 -2.71 25.26 11.86
C ALA A 89 -3.80 25.64 12.87
N GLY A 90 -4.56 24.66 13.34
CA GLY A 90 -5.57 24.84 14.39
C GLY A 90 -4.96 25.27 15.73
N ALA A 91 -3.85 24.65 16.14
CA ALA A 91 -3.13 25.00 17.36
C ALA A 91 -2.52 26.40 17.31
N SER A 92 -2.00 26.80 16.14
CA SER A 92 -1.47 28.16 15.90
C SER A 92 -2.59 29.21 15.92
N GLY A 93 -3.75 28.90 15.33
CA GLY A 93 -4.95 29.74 15.43
C GLY A 93 -5.42 29.92 16.87
N TYR A 94 -5.47 28.82 17.65
CA TYR A 94 -5.82 28.88 19.08
C TYR A 94 -4.82 29.70 19.90
N ARG A 95 -3.51 29.56 19.67
CA ARG A 95 -2.49 30.41 20.33
C ARG A 95 -2.63 31.89 20.00
N THR A 96 -3.09 32.20 18.80
CA THR A 96 -3.28 33.59 18.35
C THR A 96 -4.56 34.20 18.94
N ILE A 97 -5.57 33.38 19.26
CA ILE A 97 -6.85 33.82 19.84
C ILE A 97 -6.85 33.74 21.38
N ALA A 98 -6.00 32.91 21.98
CA ALA A 98 -5.79 32.86 23.43
C ALA A 98 -5.22 34.22 23.91
N PRO A 99 -6.02 35.04 24.60
CA PRO A 99 -5.65 36.41 24.89
C PRO A 99 -4.54 36.45 25.95
N SER A 100 -3.69 37.46 25.83
CA SER A 100 -2.66 37.93 26.76
C SER A 100 -3.19 38.34 28.15
N GLY A 101 -4.15 37.61 28.73
CA GLY A 101 -4.96 38.03 29.86
C GLY A 101 -5.22 36.93 30.88
N LEU A 102 -4.18 36.23 31.33
CA LEU A 102 -4.19 35.50 32.60
C LEU A 102 -2.92 35.89 33.38
N ARG A 103 -3.02 37.01 34.10
CA ARG A 103 -2.22 37.33 35.29
C ARG A 103 -3.18 37.56 36.43
#